data_AF-A0A2W2BP54-F1
#
_entry.id   AF-A0A2W2BP54-F1
#
_cell.length_a   1.000
_cell.length_b   1.000
_cell.length_c   1.000
_cell.angle_alpha   90.00
_cell.angle_beta   90.00
_cell.angle_gamma   90.00
#
_symmetry.space_group_name_H-M   'P 1'
#
loop_
_entity.id
_entity.type
_entity.pdbx_description
1 polymer ?
#
loop_
_entity_poly.entity_id
_entity_poly.type
_entity_poly.pdbx_seq_one_letter_code
_entity_poly.pdbx_strand_id
1 'polypeptide(L)'
;ITPTPPRIYRAPDDESGTLIHTVMQQVHYALTGPHGATWTTDPETLLVGHGMVKHCIHTGTETWTGGGPGCRLLADIVAHLRPSLTDFTDADADRFADLMTDPRVLLGSYESRVIHARERRDAPAVTSRPAATPEGAHR
;
A
#
# COMPACT_ATOMS: atom_id res chain seq x y z
N ILE A 1 -4.47 -5.32 3.04
CA ILE A 1 -4.85 -4.81 1.70
C ILE A 1 -5.39 -3.40 1.93
N THR A 2 -4.95 -2.39 1.18
CA THR A 2 -5.44 -1.01 1.36
C THR A 2 -6.92 -0.91 1.01
N PRO A 3 -7.71 -0.05 1.68
CA PRO A 3 -9.10 0.23 1.29
C PRO A 3 -9.20 0.95 -0.06
N THR A 4 -8.06 1.34 -0.64
CA THR A 4 -7.98 1.95 -1.96
C THR A 4 -8.35 0.92 -3.02
N PRO A 5 -9.39 1.19 -3.83
CA PRO A 5 -9.72 0.36 -4.97
C PRO A 5 -8.51 0.22 -5.90
N PRO A 6 -8.36 -0.92 -6.58
CA PRO A 6 -7.30 -1.14 -7.55
C PRO A 6 -7.30 -0.01 -8.59
N ARG A 7 -6.17 0.67 -8.71
CA ARG A 7 -6.02 1.82 -9.62
C ARG A 7 -5.84 1.33 -11.04
N ILE A 8 -6.64 1.86 -11.97
CA ILE A 8 -6.48 1.60 -13.41
C ILE A 8 -5.85 2.84 -14.01
N TYR A 9 -4.61 2.72 -14.49
CA TYR A 9 -3.88 3.83 -15.10
C TYR A 9 -4.14 3.95 -16.60
N ARG A 10 -4.41 2.82 -17.27
CA ARG A 10 -4.74 2.76 -18.69
C ARG A 10 -5.65 1.57 -18.99
N ALA A 11 -6.60 1.79 -19.89
CA ALA A 11 -7.43 0.76 -20.50
C ALA A 11 -7.59 1.06 -22.01
N PRO A 12 -7.95 0.06 -22.84
CA PRO A 12 -8.28 0.24 -24.25
C PRO A 12 -9.36 1.29 -24.54
N ASP A 13 -10.38 1.31 -23.68
CA ASP A 13 -11.57 2.15 -23.75
C ASP A 13 -12.24 2.22 -22.35
N ASP A 14 -13.20 3.12 -22.20
CA ASP A 14 -13.87 3.38 -20.91
C ASP A 14 -14.69 2.18 -20.43
N GLU A 15 -15.27 1.40 -21.35
CA GLU A 15 -16.06 0.22 -21.03
C GLU A 15 -15.16 -0.88 -20.44
N SER A 16 -13.99 -1.10 -21.05
CA SER A 16 -12.96 -2.02 -20.56
C SER A 16 -12.43 -1.58 -19.20
N GLY A 17 -12.21 -0.28 -19.00
CA GLY A 17 -11.84 0.28 -17.70
C GLY A 17 -12.91 0.02 -16.63
N THR A 18 -14.18 0.20 -16.96
CA THR A 18 -15.31 -0.05 -16.07
C THR A 18 -15.44 -1.52 -15.69
N LEU A 19 -15.25 -2.42 -16.66
CA LEU A 19 -15.26 -3.86 -16.41
C LEU A 19 -14.13 -4.26 -15.46
N ILE A 20 -12.89 -3.85 -15.73
CA ILE A 20 -11.74 -4.16 -14.87
C ILE A 20 -11.98 -3.66 -13.45
N HIS A 21 -12.50 -2.44 -13.29
CA HIS A 21 -12.79 -1.87 -11.98
C HIS A 21 -13.81 -2.73 -11.21
N THR A 22 -14.92 -3.06 -11.87
CA THR A 22 -16.01 -3.86 -11.28
C THR A 22 -15.52 -5.24 -10.84
N VAL A 23 -14.79 -5.94 -11.71
CA VAL A 23 -14.23 -7.27 -11.39
C VAL A 23 -13.30 -7.19 -10.20
N MET A 24 -12.39 -6.23 -10.21
CA MET A 24 -11.39 -6.12 -9.16
C MET A 24 -12.00 -5.69 -7.82
N GLN A 25 -13.10 -4.92 -7.83
CA GLN A 25 -13.88 -4.62 -6.63
C GLN A 25 -14.54 -5.88 -6.06
N GLN A 26 -15.10 -6.74 -6.91
CA GLN A 26 -15.72 -8.00 -6.50
C GLN A 26 -14.68 -9.00 -5.97
N VAL A 27 -13.51 -9.10 -6.63
CA VAL A 27 -12.38 -9.89 -6.13
C VAL A 27 -11.93 -9.39 -4.75
N HIS A 28 -11.81 -8.07 -4.57
CA HIS A 28 -11.47 -7.49 -3.27
C HIS A 28 -12.52 -7.88 -2.22
N TYR A 29 -13.80 -7.68 -2.51
CA TYR A 29 -14.89 -8.05 -1.62
C TYR A 29 -14.89 -9.54 -1.26
N ALA A 30 -14.66 -10.44 -2.23
CA ALA A 30 -14.58 -11.87 -2.00
C ALA A 30 -13.40 -12.26 -1.09
N LEU A 31 -12.25 -11.59 -1.23
CA LEU A 31 -11.05 -11.88 -0.45
C LEU A 31 -11.08 -11.26 0.95
N THR A 32 -11.77 -10.14 1.13
CA THR A 32 -11.71 -9.36 2.39
C THR A 32 -13.03 -9.29 3.15
N GLY A 33 -14.13 -9.73 2.54
CA GLY A 33 -15.48 -9.54 3.06
C GLY A 33 -15.96 -8.09 2.99
N PRO A 34 -17.21 -7.83 3.44
CA PRO A 34 -17.88 -6.52 3.32
C PRO A 34 -17.22 -5.39 4.10
N HIS A 35 -16.41 -5.72 5.11
CA HIS A 35 -15.74 -4.74 5.94
C HIS A 35 -14.33 -4.40 5.44
N GLY A 36 -13.92 -4.97 4.30
CA GLY A 36 -12.57 -4.81 3.78
C GLY A 36 -11.53 -5.55 4.63
N ALA A 37 -10.27 -5.50 4.20
CA ALA A 37 -9.16 -5.95 5.03
C ALA A 37 -8.59 -4.76 5.78
N THR A 38 -8.76 -4.74 7.09
CA THR A 38 -8.03 -3.81 7.96
C THR A 38 -6.58 -4.29 8.07
N TRP A 39 -5.66 -3.56 7.43
CA TRP A 39 -4.26 -3.68 7.84
C TRP A 39 -4.13 -3.18 9.28
N THR A 40 -3.23 -3.79 10.05
CA THR A 40 -2.84 -3.31 11.39
C THR A 40 -2.55 -1.80 11.37
N THR A 41 -2.82 -1.15 12.50
CA THR A 41 -2.57 0.26 12.84
C THR A 41 -1.50 0.89 11.96
N ASP A 42 -1.85 2.04 11.34
CA ASP A 42 -0.96 2.84 10.49
C ASP A 42 0.49 2.78 11.03
N PRO A 43 1.44 2.18 10.29
CA PRO A 43 2.78 1.89 10.80
C PRO A 43 3.48 3.15 11.30
N GLU A 44 3.12 4.33 10.79
CA GLU A 44 3.57 5.62 11.30
C GLU A 44 3.09 5.88 12.73
N THR A 45 1.81 5.60 13.00
CA THR A 45 1.21 5.70 14.35
C THR A 45 1.91 4.75 15.32
N LEU A 46 2.29 3.54 14.89
CA LEU A 46 3.06 2.61 15.72
C LEU A 46 4.46 3.17 16.01
N LEU A 47 5.17 3.67 15.00
CA LEU A 47 6.52 4.24 15.17
C LEU A 47 6.50 5.45 16.11
N VAL A 48 5.52 6.35 15.96
CA VAL A 48 5.32 7.49 16.88
C VAL A 48 4.97 7.01 18.29
N GLY A 49 4.08 6.03 18.43
CA GLY A 49 3.72 5.42 19.71
C GLY A 49 4.90 4.79 20.45
N HIS A 50 5.92 4.34 19.71
CA HIS A 50 7.18 3.81 20.24
C HIS A 50 8.30 4.86 20.39
N GLY A 51 7.99 6.16 20.27
CA GLY A 51 8.96 7.23 20.51
C GLY A 51 10.02 7.40 19.42
N MET A 52 9.79 6.82 18.23
CA MET A 52 10.64 7.03 17.07
C MET A 52 10.50 8.48 16.56
N VAL A 53 11.59 9.02 16.03
CA VAL A 53 11.69 10.39 15.50
C VAL A 53 12.33 10.38 14.11
N LYS A 54 12.18 11.48 13.36
CA LYS A 54 12.61 11.63 11.95
C LYS A 54 12.10 10.48 11.07
N HIS A 55 10.83 10.59 10.68
CA HIS A 55 10.21 9.67 9.73
C HIS A 55 10.41 10.21 8.31
N CYS A 56 11.19 9.51 7.49
CA CYS A 56 11.17 9.69 6.05
C CYS A 56 10.41 8.51 5.45
N ILE A 57 9.34 8.81 4.72
CA ILE A 57 8.48 7.81 4.11
C ILE A 57 8.63 7.91 2.61
N HIS A 58 9.04 6.82 2.00
CA HIS A 58 9.07 6.65 0.56
C HIS A 58 7.94 5.72 0.17
N THR A 59 7.01 6.22 -0.64
CA THR A 59 5.94 5.42 -1.23
C THR A 59 6.25 5.13 -2.69
N GLY A 60 5.98 3.91 -3.11
CA GLY A 60 6.08 3.48 -4.50
C GLY A 60 4.89 2.62 -4.85
N THR A 61 4.26 2.86 -6.00
CA THR A 61 3.22 1.98 -6.52
C THR A 61 3.82 1.14 -7.64
N GLU A 62 3.79 -0.17 -7.46
CA GLU A 62 4.13 -1.09 -8.53
C GLU A 62 2.96 -1.16 -9.53
N THR A 63 3.28 -1.27 -10.82
CA THR A 63 2.26 -1.37 -11.87
C THR A 63 2.41 -2.64 -12.69
N TRP A 64 1.29 -3.19 -13.14
CA TRP A 64 1.23 -4.39 -13.98
C TRP A 64 0.64 -4.04 -15.33
N THR A 65 1.34 -4.42 -16.39
CA THR A 65 0.89 -4.26 -17.78
C THR A 65 0.24 -5.56 -18.25
N GLY A 66 -0.82 -5.46 -19.05
CA GLY A 66 -1.46 -6.62 -19.67
C GLY A 66 -0.47 -7.43 -20.50
N GLY A 67 -0.63 -8.75 -20.46
CA GLY A 67 0.33 -9.73 -20.99
C GLY A 67 1.51 -10.02 -20.04
N GLY A 68 1.68 -9.23 -18.98
CA GLY A 68 2.67 -9.45 -17.94
C GLY A 68 2.25 -10.48 -16.88
N PRO A 69 3.19 -10.95 -16.04
CA PRO A 69 2.91 -11.99 -15.03
C PRO A 69 1.89 -11.54 -13.98
N GLY A 70 1.84 -10.25 -13.65
CA GLY A 70 0.88 -9.71 -12.71
C GLY A 70 -0.56 -9.77 -13.21
N CYS A 71 -0.81 -9.34 -14.45
CA CYS A 71 -2.14 -9.46 -15.07
C CYS A 71 -2.55 -10.92 -15.29
N ARG A 72 -1.60 -11.80 -15.61
CA ARG A 72 -1.86 -13.26 -15.66
C ARG A 72 -2.33 -13.80 -14.31
N LEU A 73 -1.65 -13.44 -13.22
CA LEU A 73 -2.07 -13.84 -11.87
C LEU A 73 -3.48 -13.36 -11.54
N LEU A 74 -3.85 -12.14 -11.95
CA LEU A 74 -5.21 -11.63 -11.74
C LEU A 74 -6.25 -12.43 -12.52
N ALA A 75 -5.97 -12.81 -13.77
CA ALA A 75 -6.85 -13.67 -14.55
C ALA A 75 -7.05 -15.04 -13.86
N ASP A 76 -5.98 -15.64 -13.34
CA ASP A 76 -6.04 -16.93 -12.63
C ASP A 76 -6.86 -16.81 -11.33
N ILE A 77 -6.72 -15.71 -10.59
CA ILE A 77 -7.53 -15.43 -9.38
C ILE A 77 -9.02 -15.30 -9.74
N VAL A 78 -9.35 -14.55 -10.79
CA VAL A 78 -10.75 -14.39 -11.23
C VAL A 78 -11.33 -15.72 -11.69
N ALA A 79 -10.56 -16.52 -12.44
CA ALA A 79 -10.99 -17.85 -12.86
C ALA A 79 -11.27 -18.77 -11.65
N HIS A 80 -10.43 -18.70 -10.62
CA HIS A 80 -10.63 -19.46 -9.38
C HIS A 80 -11.85 -18.99 -8.58
N LEU A 81 -12.06 -17.68 -8.49
CA LEU A 81 -13.16 -17.09 -7.73
C LEU A 81 -14.49 -17.08 -8.48
N ARG A 82 -14.51 -17.34 -9.78
CA ARG A 82 -15.69 -17.33 -10.67
C ARG A 82 -16.96 -17.94 -10.04
N PRO A 83 -16.93 -19.09 -9.34
CA PRO A 83 -18.13 -19.67 -8.73
C PRO A 83 -18.70 -18.88 -7.54
N SER A 84 -17.91 -17.99 -6.94
CA SER A 84 -18.26 -17.21 -5.76
C SER A 84 -18.61 -15.75 -6.06
N LEU A 85 -18.50 -15.32 -7.32
CA LEU A 85 -18.84 -13.97 -7.76
C LEU A 85 -20.31 -13.95 -8.23
N THR A 86 -21.18 -13.22 -7.53
CA THR A 86 -22.64 -13.25 -7.78
C THR A 86 -23.14 -12.18 -8.76
N ASP A 87 -22.39 -11.08 -8.92
CA ASP A 87 -22.79 -9.94 -9.76
C ASP A 87 -22.06 -9.92 -11.11
N PHE A 88 -21.60 -11.09 -11.58
CA PHE A 88 -20.65 -11.21 -12.66
C PHE A 88 -21.04 -12.32 -13.62
N THR A 89 -21.06 -12.05 -14.93
CA THR A 89 -21.38 -13.07 -15.92
C THR A 89 -20.15 -13.85 -16.37
N ASP A 90 -20.38 -15.04 -16.90
CA ASP A 90 -19.35 -15.83 -17.57
C ASP A 90 -18.67 -15.08 -18.72
N ALA A 91 -19.42 -14.26 -19.46
CA ALA A 91 -18.90 -13.45 -20.55
C ALA A 91 -17.99 -12.32 -20.05
N ASP A 92 -18.31 -11.75 -18.88
CA ASP A 92 -17.47 -10.72 -18.26
C ASP A 92 -16.15 -11.33 -17.75
N ALA A 93 -16.16 -12.60 -17.31
CA ALA A 93 -14.97 -13.37 -16.92
C ALA A 93 -14.00 -13.53 -18.08
N ASP A 94 -14.54 -13.96 -19.21
CA ASP A 94 -13.76 -14.22 -20.40
C ASP A 94 -13.22 -12.90 -20.96
N ARG A 95 -14.05 -11.84 -21.02
CA ARG A 95 -13.61 -10.50 -21.45
C ARG A 95 -12.55 -9.90 -20.51
N PHE A 96 -12.65 -10.12 -19.20
CA PHE A 96 -11.62 -9.70 -18.26
C PHE A 96 -10.31 -10.45 -18.50
N ALA A 97 -10.36 -11.76 -18.74
CA ALA A 97 -9.17 -12.55 -19.05
C ALA A 97 -8.47 -12.05 -20.33
N ASP A 98 -9.23 -11.71 -21.37
CA ASP A 98 -8.71 -11.11 -22.59
C ASP A 98 -8.02 -9.77 -22.31
N LEU A 99 -8.65 -8.90 -21.51
CA LEU A 99 -8.08 -7.62 -21.11
C LEU A 99 -6.78 -7.78 -20.30
N MET A 100 -6.64 -8.84 -19.49
CA MET A 100 -5.39 -9.12 -18.77
C MET A 100 -4.24 -9.52 -19.70
N THR A 101 -4.51 -9.81 -20.97
CA THR A 101 -3.48 -10.03 -22.01
C THR A 101 -3.21 -8.78 -22.87
N ASP A 102 -4.05 -7.75 -22.79
CA ASP A 102 -3.95 -6.57 -23.64
C ASP A 102 -2.87 -5.58 -23.15
N PRO A 103 -1.81 -5.30 -23.93
CA PRO A 103 -0.72 -4.41 -23.50
C PRO A 103 -1.15 -2.94 -23.30
N ARG A 104 -2.37 -2.57 -23.71
CA ARG A 104 -2.96 -1.24 -23.43
C ARG A 104 -3.49 -1.13 -22.00
N VAL A 105 -3.61 -2.24 -21.27
CA VAL A 105 -4.00 -2.26 -19.86
C VAL A 105 -2.80 -1.99 -18.97
N LEU A 106 -2.93 -1.04 -18.03
CA LEU A 106 -1.95 -0.76 -16.99
C LEU A 106 -2.67 -0.58 -15.65
N LEU A 107 -2.36 -1.45 -14.69
CA LEU A 107 -3.01 -1.52 -13.37
C LEU A 107 -1.99 -1.21 -12.26
N GLY A 108 -2.45 -0.62 -11.17
CA GLY A 108 -1.72 -0.59 -9.91
C GLY A 108 -1.79 -1.95 -9.24
N SER A 109 -0.64 -2.47 -8.81
CA SER A 109 -0.51 -3.76 -8.13
C SER A 109 -0.57 -3.57 -6.62
N TYR A 110 0.58 -3.27 -6.00
CA TYR A 110 0.70 -3.01 -4.58
C TYR A 110 1.39 -1.67 -4.36
N GLU A 111 1.03 -1.04 -3.25
CA GLU A 111 1.78 0.08 -2.71
C GLU A 111 2.85 -0.46 -1.77
N SER A 112 4.09 -0.05 -2.01
CA SER A 112 5.22 -0.27 -1.11
C SER A 112 5.48 1.01 -0.33
N ARG A 113 5.72 0.87 0.97
CA ARG A 113 6.17 1.96 1.83
C ARG A 113 7.47 1.55 2.49
N VAL A 114 8.49 2.39 2.34
CA VAL A 114 9.75 2.27 3.07
C VAL A 114 9.80 3.41 4.06
N ILE A 115 9.85 3.07 5.35
CA ILE A 115 9.89 4.05 6.43
C ILE A 115 11.27 4.00 7.08
N HIS A 116 12.00 5.10 6.99
CA HIS A 116 13.19 5.33 7.80
C HIS A 116 12.78 6.05 9.07
N ALA A 117 13.08 5.43 10.21
CA ALA A 117 12.84 5.98 11.53
C ALA A 117 14.10 5.81 12.38
N ARG A 118 14.34 6.71 13.34
CA ARG A 118 15.39 6.53 14.33
C ARG A 118 14.82 6.68 15.72
N GLU A 119 15.37 5.93 16.66
CA GLU A 119 15.08 6.15 18.07
C GLU A 119 15.55 7.55 18.48
N ARG A 120 14.77 8.19 19.34
CA ARG A 120 15.21 9.40 20.01
C ARG A 120 16.29 9.03 21.02
N ARG A 121 17.55 9.10 20.61
CA ARG A 121 18.65 9.19 21.57
C ARG A 121 18.54 10.54 22.25
N ASP A 122 18.03 10.57 23.47
CA ASP A 122 18.30 11.69 24.36
C ASP A 122 19.83 11.81 24.44
N ALA A 123 20.35 13.00 24.12
CA ALA A 123 21.76 13.30 24.32
C ALA A 123 22.11 13.01 25.79
N PRO A 124 23.29 12.47 26.11
CA PRO A 124 23.68 12.31 27.50
C PRO A 124 23.57 13.68 28.18
N ALA A 125 22.96 13.70 29.37
CA ALA A 125 22.88 14.88 30.20
C ALA A 125 24.26 15.52 30.24
N VAL A 126 24.37 16.75 29.72
CA VAL A 126 25.50 17.62 30.05
C VAL A 126 25.38 17.83 31.55
N THR A 127 26.14 17.06 32.32
CA THR A 127 26.38 17.33 33.72
C THR A 127 27.11 18.67 33.76
N SER A 128 26.34 19.72 34.03
CA SER A 128 26.86 21.04 34.35
C SER A 128 27.86 20.86 35.49
N ARG A 129 29.15 20.94 35.19
CA ARG A 129 30.18 21.02 36.22
C ARG A 129 30.04 22.41 36.86
N PRO A 130 29.78 22.55 38.17
CA PRO A 130 29.79 23.86 38.80
C PRO A 130 31.25 24.36 38.78
N ALA A 131 31.50 25.46 38.06
CA ALA A 131 32.78 26.15 38.14
C ALA A 131 32.75 27.08 39.35
N ALA A 132 33.77 26.92 40.18
CA ALA A 132 33.93 27.44 41.52
C ALA A 132 33.79 28.96 41.66
N THR A 133 33.23 29.37 42.80
CA THR A 133 33.34 30.71 43.37
C THR A 133 34.83 31.08 43.50
N PRO A 134 35.31 32.23 42.99
CA PRO A 134 36.63 32.71 43.36
C PRO A 134 36.55 33.22 44.79
N GLU A 135 37.11 32.41 45.70
CA GLU A 135 37.39 32.78 47.08
C GLU A 135 38.43 33.91 47.09
N GLY A 136 38.16 34.93 47.91
CA GLY A 136 38.90 36.19 47.93
C GLY A 136 40.37 36.04 48.32
N ALA A 137 41.21 36.82 47.65
CA ALA A 137 42.53 37.18 48.17
C ALA A 137 42.43 38.57 48.82
N HIS A 138 42.45 38.59 50.14
CA HIS A 138 42.78 39.78 50.92
C HIS A 138 44.29 40.04 50.86
N ARG A 139 44.70 41.22 50.40
CA ARG A 139 45.56 42.17 51.13
C ARG A 139 45.76 43.46 50.34
#